data_AF-A0A938NX89-F1
#
_entry.id   AF-A0A938NX89-F1
#
_cell.length_a   1.000
_cell.length_b   1.000
_cell.length_c   1.000
_cell.angle_alpha   90.00
_cell.angle_beta   90.00
_cell.angle_gamma   90.00
#
_symmetry.space_group_name_H-M   'P 1'
#
loop_
_entity.id
_entity.type
_entity.pdbx_description
1 polymer ?
#
loop_
_entity_poly.entity_id
_entity_poly.type
_entity_poly.pdbx_seq_one_letter_code
_entity_poly.pdbx_strand_id
1 'polypeptide(L)'
;MVRSFEEARIETTMAPLVELYATETCGLCAEARAFLGELQSSIPFELREVNLTPDHPRYAHYIASVPVIIINHRHELKAPIDPDQVVRLVKSETRRDTASTAGTVLKWISVLVAIIGIVIRLMGEPDLGYVIFAAALVPFVAGQLLLRRRHNEMVSRERRDPVNTLSDE
;
A
#
# COMPACT_ATOMS: atom_id res chain seq x y z
N MET A 1 24.20 -4.00 21.91
CA MET A 1 24.64 -4.05 20.49
C MET A 1 23.64 -4.88 19.70
N VAL A 2 22.40 -4.40 19.53
CA VAL A 2 21.30 -5.09 18.82
C VAL A 2 20.38 -4.02 18.22
N ARG A 3 20.85 -3.29 17.20
CA ARG A 3 20.05 -2.23 16.54
C ARG A 3 20.28 -2.13 15.02
N SER A 4 20.90 -3.13 14.37
CA SER A 4 21.28 -3.01 12.96
C SER A 4 20.58 -3.98 11.99
N PHE A 5 19.65 -4.81 12.43
CA PHE A 5 18.99 -5.78 11.54
C PHE A 5 17.55 -5.44 11.14
N GLU A 6 16.93 -4.42 11.73
CA GLU A 6 15.51 -4.08 11.46
C GLU A 6 15.32 -2.96 10.42
N GLU A 7 16.38 -2.23 10.05
CA GLU A 7 16.30 -1.04 9.16
C GLU A 7 16.64 -1.30 7.68
N ALA A 8 17.04 -2.51 7.29
CA ALA A 8 17.62 -2.77 5.95
C ALA A 8 16.79 -3.66 5.02
N ARG A 9 15.47 -3.79 5.22
CA ARG A 9 14.61 -4.62 4.33
C ARG A 9 13.36 -3.93 3.80
N ILE A 10 13.38 -2.60 3.71
CA ILE A 10 12.51 -1.89 2.77
C ILE A 10 13.16 -1.99 1.37
N GLU A 11 13.40 -3.22 0.90
CA GLU A 11 13.65 -3.46 -0.52
C GLU A 11 12.30 -3.59 -1.19
N THR A 12 11.76 -2.44 -1.59
CA THR A 12 10.92 -2.22 -2.78
C THR A 12 10.27 -3.47 -3.41
N THR A 13 9.30 -4.09 -2.74
CA THR A 13 8.34 -4.97 -3.42
C THR A 13 7.13 -4.13 -3.82
N MET A 14 6.80 -4.12 -5.11
CA MET A 14 5.63 -3.42 -5.68
C MET A 14 4.28 -4.04 -5.25
N ALA A 15 4.32 -5.05 -4.38
CA ALA A 15 3.18 -5.81 -3.89
C ALA A 15 3.18 -5.78 -2.35
N PRO A 16 2.00 -5.75 -1.69
CA PRO A 16 1.91 -5.71 -0.24
C PRO A 16 2.56 -6.95 0.38
N LEU A 17 3.23 -6.78 1.52
CA LEU A 17 3.86 -7.86 2.28
C LEU A 17 2.84 -8.48 3.25
N VAL A 18 2.69 -9.79 3.22
CA VAL A 18 1.85 -10.58 4.12
C VAL A 18 2.72 -11.59 4.85
N GLU A 19 2.89 -11.43 6.15
CA GLU A 19 3.66 -12.34 7.01
C GLU A 19 2.72 -13.31 7.73
N LEU A 20 2.87 -14.62 7.50
CA LEU A 20 2.16 -15.67 8.22
C LEU A 20 3.06 -16.25 9.31
N TYR A 21 2.73 -16.01 10.57
CA TYR A 21 3.35 -16.63 11.71
C TYR A 21 2.66 -17.96 12.02
N ALA A 22 3.41 -19.05 11.87
CA ALA A 22 2.92 -20.41 12.06
C ALA A 22 3.87 -21.23 12.93
N THR A 23 3.38 -22.33 13.48
CA THR A 23 4.20 -23.34 14.17
C THR A 23 4.13 -24.66 13.39
N GLU A 24 5.16 -25.49 13.49
CA GLU A 24 5.23 -26.76 12.74
C GLU A 24 4.10 -27.75 13.08
N THR A 25 3.54 -27.67 14.29
CA THR A 25 2.56 -28.63 14.83
C THR A 25 1.11 -28.15 14.78
N CYS A 26 0.78 -27.18 13.91
CA CYS A 26 -0.53 -26.51 13.90
C CYS A 26 -1.36 -26.87 12.65
N GLY A 27 -2.50 -27.53 12.85
CA GLY A 27 -3.44 -27.87 11.77
C GLY A 27 -4.08 -26.65 11.11
N LEU A 28 -4.52 -25.67 11.91
CA LEU A 28 -5.11 -24.40 11.42
C LEU A 28 -4.12 -23.57 10.56
N CYS A 29 -2.83 -23.81 10.72
CA CYS A 29 -1.79 -23.11 9.96
C CYS A 29 -1.69 -23.64 8.53
N ALA A 30 -1.99 -24.91 8.30
CA ALA A 30 -2.04 -25.48 6.96
C ALA A 30 -3.22 -24.89 6.17
N GLU A 31 -4.38 -24.72 6.81
CA GLU A 31 -5.55 -24.07 6.21
C GLU A 31 -5.27 -22.61 5.87
N ALA A 32 -4.68 -21.86 6.81
CA ALA A 32 -4.30 -20.46 6.57
C ALA A 32 -3.27 -20.32 5.43
N ARG A 33 -2.30 -21.23 5.33
CA ARG A 33 -1.32 -21.27 4.24
C ARG A 33 -2.00 -21.54 2.89
N ALA A 34 -2.88 -22.54 2.83
CA ALA A 34 -3.61 -22.87 1.61
C ALA A 34 -4.49 -21.69 1.15
N PHE A 35 -5.23 -21.09 2.07
CA PHE A 35 -6.04 -19.90 1.81
C PHE A 35 -5.22 -18.72 1.29
N LEU A 36 -4.06 -18.42 1.90
CA LEU A 36 -3.19 -17.35 1.42
C LEU A 36 -2.58 -17.65 0.05
N GLY A 37 -2.24 -18.92 -0.24
CA GLY A 37 -1.79 -19.35 -1.56
C GLY A 37 -2.86 -19.15 -2.65
N GLU A 38 -4.11 -19.51 -2.35
CA GLU A 38 -5.25 -19.25 -3.24
C GLU A 38 -5.48 -17.74 -3.42
N LEU A 39 -5.42 -16.98 -2.33
CA LEU A 39 -5.60 -15.52 -2.38
C LEU A 39 -4.52 -14.86 -3.25
N GLN A 40 -3.27 -15.33 -3.19
CA GLN A 40 -2.16 -14.82 -4.00
C GLN A 40 -2.39 -14.99 -5.50
N SER A 41 -3.16 -16.01 -5.90
CA SER A 41 -3.55 -16.24 -7.30
C SER A 41 -4.54 -15.18 -7.80
N SER A 42 -5.30 -14.56 -6.89
CA SER A 42 -6.29 -13.53 -7.20
C SER A 42 -5.80 -12.09 -6.97
N ILE A 43 -4.91 -11.89 -5.99
CA ILE A 43 -4.36 -10.59 -5.61
C ILE A 43 -2.84 -10.76 -5.46
N PRO A 44 -2.01 -10.07 -6.24
CA PRO A 44 -0.56 -10.20 -6.11
C PRO A 44 -0.10 -9.55 -4.80
N PHE A 45 0.53 -10.35 -3.94
CA PHE A 45 1.18 -9.92 -2.70
C PHE A 45 2.38 -10.81 -2.40
N GLU A 46 3.33 -10.32 -1.61
CA GLU A 46 4.47 -11.09 -1.14
C GLU A 46 4.07 -11.87 0.12
N LEU A 47 4.08 -13.20 0.06
CA LEU A 47 3.82 -14.05 1.22
C LEU A 47 5.14 -14.45 1.88
N ARG A 48 5.34 -14.07 3.14
CA ARG A 48 6.45 -14.50 3.98
C ARG A 48 5.94 -15.39 5.10
N GLU A 49 6.37 -16.64 5.13
CA GLU A 49 6.11 -17.51 6.26
C GLU A 49 7.21 -17.38 7.31
N VAL A 50 6.80 -17.20 8.57
CA VAL A 50 7.69 -17.10 9.72
C VAL A 50 7.34 -18.21 10.70
N ASN A 51 8.29 -19.14 10.89
CA ASN A 51 8.12 -20.21 11.85
C ASN A 51 8.39 -19.68 13.27
N LEU A 52 7.38 -19.79 14.15
CA LEU A 52 7.47 -19.41 15.55
C LEU A 52 8.15 -20.53 16.34
N THR A 53 9.45 -20.37 16.59
CA THR A 53 10.22 -21.22 17.51
C THR A 53 10.35 -20.55 18.88
N PRO A 54 10.59 -21.30 19.98
CA PRO A 54 10.75 -20.73 21.32
C PRO A 54 11.79 -19.60 21.44
N ASP A 55 12.81 -19.61 20.59
CA ASP A 55 13.86 -18.58 20.54
C ASP A 55 13.45 -17.32 19.78
N HIS A 56 12.31 -17.33 19.08
CA HIS A 56 11.83 -16.19 18.31
C HIS A 56 11.32 -15.09 19.26
N PRO A 57 11.70 -13.81 19.07
CA PRO A 57 11.36 -12.72 19.99
C PRO A 57 9.85 -12.48 20.14
N ARG A 58 9.05 -12.90 19.15
CA ARG A 58 7.58 -12.80 19.17
C ARG A 58 6.87 -14.08 19.61
N TYR A 59 7.61 -15.14 19.97
CA TYR A 59 7.05 -16.44 20.31
C TYR A 59 6.06 -16.36 21.48
N ALA A 60 6.47 -15.79 22.60
CA ALA A 60 5.63 -15.65 23.78
C ALA A 60 4.35 -14.84 23.52
N HIS A 61 4.37 -13.92 22.56
CA HIS A 61 3.23 -13.07 22.24
C HIS A 61 2.22 -13.73 21.29
N TYR A 62 2.68 -14.61 20.41
CA TYR A 62 1.86 -15.18 19.34
C TYR A 62 1.54 -16.67 19.51
N ILE A 63 2.28 -17.41 20.34
CA ILE A 63 2.08 -18.86 20.52
C ILE A 63 0.65 -19.25 20.91
N ALA A 64 -0.04 -18.42 21.70
CA ALA A 64 -1.42 -18.64 22.12
C ALA A 64 -2.47 -18.28 21.06
N SER A 65 -2.07 -17.66 19.96
CA SER A 65 -2.98 -17.10 18.94
C SER A 65 -2.60 -17.47 17.51
N VAL A 66 -1.75 -18.49 17.35
CA VAL A 66 -1.35 -19.02 16.05
C VAL A 66 -2.58 -19.64 15.35
N PRO A 67 -2.81 -19.43 14.04
CA PRO A 67 -2.01 -18.60 13.12
C PRO A 67 -2.20 -17.09 13.34
N VAL A 68 -1.11 -16.33 13.15
CA VAL A 68 -1.13 -14.85 13.15
C VAL A 68 -0.70 -14.35 11.77
N ILE A 69 -1.49 -13.47 11.17
CA ILE A 69 -1.19 -12.84 9.88
C ILE A 69 -0.89 -11.36 10.11
N ILE A 70 0.23 -10.87 9.57
CA ILE A 70 0.60 -9.46 9.60
C ILE A 70 0.68 -8.92 8.17
N ILE A 71 -0.06 -7.86 7.86
CA ILE A 71 -0.06 -7.21 6.53
C ILE A 71 0.67 -5.88 6.62
N ASN A 72 1.71 -5.69 5.80
CA ASN A 72 2.55 -4.49 5.71
C ASN A 72 3.07 -3.98 7.07
N HIS A 73 3.30 -4.88 8.02
CA HIS A 73 3.65 -4.57 9.42
C HIS A 73 2.66 -3.63 10.13
N ARG A 74 1.43 -3.48 9.62
CA ARG A 74 0.40 -2.56 10.13
C ARG A 74 -0.82 -3.26 10.69
N HIS A 75 -1.30 -4.28 9.99
CA HIS A 75 -2.52 -5.00 10.37
C HIS A 75 -2.15 -6.36 10.93
N GLU A 76 -2.45 -6.59 12.20
CA GLU A 76 -2.23 -7.86 12.88
C GLU A 76 -3.58 -8.57 13.06
N LEU A 77 -3.69 -9.78 12.52
CA LEU A 77 -4.86 -10.63 12.60
C LEU A 77 -4.47 -11.90 13.35
N LYS A 78 -5.17 -12.19 14.44
CA LYS A 78 -4.98 -13.36 15.29
C LYS A 78 -6.11 -14.36 15.05
N ALA A 79 -5.86 -15.63 15.34
CA ALA A 79 -6.92 -16.63 15.33
C ALA A 79 -8.07 -16.28 16.30
N PRO A 80 -9.34 -16.58 15.96
CA PRO A 80 -9.80 -17.16 14.70
C PRO A 80 -9.75 -16.16 13.53
N ILE A 81 -9.17 -16.58 12.41
CA ILE A 81 -8.98 -15.72 11.23
C ILE A 81 -10.23 -15.80 10.35
N ASP A 82 -10.89 -14.66 10.14
CA ASP A 82 -11.97 -14.52 9.16
C ASP A 82 -11.37 -14.29 7.75
N PRO A 83 -11.59 -15.20 6.78
CA PRO A 83 -11.06 -15.05 5.43
C PRO A 83 -11.53 -13.76 4.74
N ASP A 84 -12.76 -13.33 4.98
CA ASP A 84 -13.31 -12.11 4.36
C ASP A 84 -12.58 -10.85 4.87
N GLN A 85 -12.16 -10.85 6.14
CA GLN A 85 -11.40 -9.76 6.74
C GLN A 85 -10.00 -9.67 6.12
N VAL A 86 -9.33 -10.80 5.89
CA VAL A 86 -8.01 -10.85 5.24
C VAL A 86 -8.10 -10.31 3.82
N VAL A 87 -9.08 -10.77 3.03
CA VAL A 87 -9.27 -10.31 1.65
C VAL A 87 -9.50 -8.79 1.60
N ARG A 88 -10.35 -8.25 2.48
CA ARG A 88 -10.62 -6.81 2.56
C ARG A 88 -9.35 -6.02 2.86
N LEU A 89 -8.55 -6.47 3.82
CA LEU A 89 -7.33 -5.77 4.23
C LEU A 89 -6.26 -5.81 3.14
N VAL A 90 -5.97 -6.98 2.58
CA VAL A 90 -5.00 -7.14 1.48
C VAL A 90 -5.41 -6.30 0.26
N LYS A 91 -6.71 -6.30 -0.10
CA LYS A 91 -7.23 -5.48 -1.21
C LYS A 91 -7.11 -3.98 -0.93
N SER A 92 -7.34 -3.55 0.31
CA SER A 92 -7.23 -2.14 0.69
C SER A 92 -5.78 -1.63 0.63
N GLU A 93 -4.82 -2.47 1.04
CA GLU A 93 -3.40 -2.15 1.02
C GLU A 93 -2.84 -2.17 -0.41
N THR A 94 -3.24 -3.15 -1.23
CA THR A 94 -2.89 -3.18 -2.67
C THR A 94 -3.28 -1.88 -3.38
N ARG A 95 -4.46 -1.32 -3.04
CA ARG A 95 -4.97 -0.08 -3.64
C ARG A 95 -4.24 1.17 -3.14
N ARG A 96 -3.73 1.16 -1.90
CA ARG A 96 -2.92 2.25 -1.34
C ARG A 96 -1.55 2.33 -2.01
N ASP A 97 -0.91 1.19 -2.23
CA ASP A 97 0.44 1.17 -2.82
C ASP A 97 0.42 1.57 -4.30
N THR A 98 -0.59 1.16 -5.06
CA THR A 98 -0.75 1.64 -6.45
C THR A 98 -1.03 3.14 -6.55
N ALA A 99 -1.78 3.71 -5.59
CA ALA A 99 -2.04 5.14 -5.56
C ALA A 99 -0.79 5.98 -5.19
N SER A 100 0.16 5.39 -4.43
CA SER A 100 1.39 6.06 -4.01
C SER A 100 2.43 6.13 -5.12
N THR A 101 2.66 5.03 -5.85
CA THR A 101 3.72 4.94 -6.87
C THR A 101 3.43 5.79 -8.12
N ALA A 102 2.15 5.94 -8.49
CA ALA A 102 1.74 6.79 -9.61
C ALA A 102 2.03 8.28 -9.39
N GLY A 103 2.06 8.74 -8.13
CA GLY A 103 2.27 10.15 -7.78
C GLY A 103 3.70 10.64 -8.00
N THR A 104 4.70 9.76 -7.87
CA THR A 104 6.12 10.14 -7.97
C THR A 104 6.59 10.23 -9.42
N VAL A 105 6.19 9.27 -10.26
CA VAL A 105 6.55 9.28 -11.70
C VAL A 105 5.93 10.49 -12.41
N LEU A 106 4.69 10.85 -12.09
CA LEU A 106 4.02 12.02 -12.68
C LEU A 106 4.69 13.35 -12.30
N LYS A 107 5.23 13.47 -11.08
CA LYS A 107 6.00 14.65 -10.64
C LYS A 107 7.28 14.82 -11.47
N TRP A 108 8.03 13.74 -11.67
CA TRP A 108 9.26 13.78 -12.47
C TRP A 108 9.00 14.08 -13.95
N ILE A 109 7.94 13.51 -14.54
CA ILE A 109 7.53 13.81 -15.92
C ILE A 109 7.22 15.31 -16.07
N SER A 110 6.48 15.91 -15.13
CA SER A 110 6.17 17.34 -15.16
C SER A 110 7.42 18.22 -15.11
N VAL A 111 8.40 17.87 -14.27
CA VAL A 111 9.68 18.60 -14.18
C VAL A 111 10.46 18.48 -15.49
N LEU A 112 10.50 17.28 -16.07
CA LEU A 112 11.24 17.00 -17.30
C LEU A 112 10.63 17.74 -18.50
N VAL A 113 9.30 17.78 -18.60
CA VAL A 113 8.59 18.58 -19.62
C VAL A 113 8.86 20.08 -19.46
N ALA A 114 8.90 20.60 -18.22
CA ALA A 114 9.22 22.00 -17.97
C ALA A 114 10.67 22.35 -18.39
N ILE A 115 11.64 21.48 -18.07
CA ILE A 115 13.04 21.65 -18.48
C ILE A 115 13.17 21.62 -20.00
N ILE A 116 12.53 20.65 -20.67
CA ILE A 116 12.52 20.57 -22.14
C ILE A 116 11.94 21.86 -22.74
N GLY A 117 10.83 22.38 -22.20
CA GLY A 117 10.25 23.64 -22.65
C GLY A 117 11.20 24.85 -22.52
N ILE A 118 11.97 24.92 -21.44
CA ILE A 118 13.00 25.97 -21.23
C ILE A 118 14.13 25.83 -22.24
N VAL A 119 14.61 24.60 -22.50
CA VAL A 119 15.68 24.33 -23.47
C VAL A 119 15.25 24.67 -24.89
N ILE A 120 14.05 24.28 -25.31
CA ILE A 120 13.51 24.62 -26.65
C ILE A 120 13.35 26.13 -26.80
N ARG A 121 12.91 26.85 -25.75
CA ARG A 121 12.82 28.32 -25.75
C ARG A 121 14.19 28.99 -25.98
N LEU A 122 15.28 28.41 -25.45
CA LEU A 122 16.63 28.93 -25.64
C LEU A 122 17.18 28.69 -27.06
N MET A 123 16.63 27.75 -27.84
CA MET A 123 17.11 27.41 -29.19
C MET A 123 16.49 28.23 -30.35
N GLY A 124 15.60 29.20 -30.09
CA GLY A 124 15.37 30.30 -31.03
C GLY A 124 14.28 30.16 -32.10
N GLU A 125 13.37 29.18 -32.02
CA GLU A 125 12.11 29.19 -32.79
C GLU A 125 10.94 29.64 -31.88
N PRO A 126 10.54 30.93 -31.94
CA PRO A 126 9.65 31.53 -30.93
C PRO A 126 8.22 30.99 -30.96
N ASP A 127 7.73 30.52 -32.11
CA ASP A 127 6.34 30.08 -32.27
C ASP A 127 6.08 28.67 -31.73
N LEU A 128 7.03 27.74 -31.87
CA LEU A 128 6.85 26.35 -31.43
C LEU A 128 6.99 26.20 -29.90
N GLY A 129 7.86 27.00 -29.28
CA GLY A 129 8.08 26.98 -27.83
C GLY A 129 6.84 27.37 -27.02
N TYR A 130 6.02 28.28 -27.52
CA TYR A 130 4.80 28.73 -26.82
C TYR A 130 3.70 27.66 -26.85
N VAL A 131 3.55 26.94 -27.98
CA VAL A 131 2.56 25.87 -28.12
C VAL A 131 2.89 24.69 -27.21
N ILE A 132 4.16 24.31 -27.10
CA ILE A 132 4.60 23.22 -26.19
C ILE A 132 4.38 23.61 -24.73
N PHE A 133 4.68 24.86 -24.36
CA PHE A 133 4.47 25.35 -22.99
C PHE A 133 2.98 25.42 -22.62
N ALA A 134 2.14 25.92 -23.53
CA ALA A 134 0.68 25.92 -23.34
C ALA A 134 0.12 24.50 -23.27
N ALA A 135 0.59 23.59 -24.13
CA ALA A 135 0.20 22.18 -24.12
C ALA A 135 0.62 21.45 -22.83
N ALA A 136 1.72 21.86 -22.19
CA ALA A 136 2.17 21.32 -20.90
C ALA A 136 1.35 21.85 -19.71
N LEU A 137 0.84 23.08 -19.79
CA LEU A 137 0.04 23.72 -18.73
C LEU A 137 -1.37 23.12 -18.61
N VAL A 138 -1.99 22.74 -19.73
CA VAL A 138 -3.34 22.17 -19.76
C VAL A 138 -3.50 20.91 -18.90
N PRO A 139 -2.68 19.85 -19.05
CA PRO A 139 -2.79 18.65 -18.21
C PRO A 139 -2.41 18.92 -16.74
N PHE A 140 -1.53 19.89 -16.48
CA PHE A 140 -1.17 20.27 -15.11
C PHE A 140 -2.34 20.95 -14.38
N VAL A 141 -2.98 21.92 -15.02
CA VAL A 141 -4.16 22.62 -14.47
C VAL A 141 -5.35 21.67 -14.36
N ALA A 142 -5.61 20.84 -15.37
CA ALA A 142 -6.64 19.82 -15.33
C ALA A 142 -6.40 18.80 -14.21
N GLY A 143 -5.14 18.37 -14.01
CA GLY A 143 -4.74 17.48 -12.93
C GLY A 143 -4.96 18.09 -11.53
N GLN A 144 -4.56 19.35 -11.34
CA GLN A 144 -4.79 20.10 -10.10
C GLN A 144 -6.29 20.24 -9.78
N LEU A 145 -7.13 20.49 -10.79
CA LEU A 145 -8.58 20.64 -10.61
C LEU A 145 -9.25 19.32 -10.19
N LEU A 146 -8.83 18.20 -10.78
CA LEU A 146 -9.35 16.86 -10.45
C LEU A 146 -8.94 16.41 -9.04
N LEU A 147 -7.70 16.69 -8.62
CA LEU A 147 -7.24 16.39 -7.27
C LEU A 147 -8.04 17.17 -6.22
N ARG A 148 -8.37 18.44 -6.50
CA ARG A 148 -9.17 19.28 -5.61
C ARG A 148 -10.60 18.76 -5.43
N ARG A 149 -11.21 18.19 -6.48
CA ARG A 149 -12.54 17.55 -6.38
C ARG A 149 -12.53 16.33 -5.45
N ARG A 150 -11.57 15.42 -5.59
CA ARG A 150 -11.49 14.23 -4.71
C ARG A 150 -11.32 14.58 -3.23
N HIS A 151 -10.54 15.62 -2.93
CA HIS A 151 -10.36 16.04 -1.54
C HIS A 151 -11.68 16.50 -0.91
N ASN A 152 -12.48 17.27 -1.66
CA ASN A 152 -13.80 17.71 -1.20
C ASN A 152 -14.79 16.54 -1.02
N GLU A 153 -14.70 15.50 -1.85
CA GLU A 153 -15.53 14.30 -1.72
C GLU A 153 -15.18 13.47 -0.47
N MET A 154 -13.89 13.35 -0.12
CA MET A 154 -13.46 12.63 1.09
C MET A 154 -13.91 13.34 2.36
N VAL A 155 -13.73 14.67 2.44
CA VAL A 155 -14.24 15.48 3.57
C VAL A 155 -15.76 15.37 3.71
N SER A 156 -16.48 15.23 2.61
CA SER A 156 -17.94 15.09 2.62
C SER A 156 -18.43 13.70 3.03
N ARG A 157 -17.59 12.66 2.90
CA ARG A 157 -17.87 11.30 3.38
C ARG A 157 -17.55 11.13 4.86
N GLU A 158 -16.40 11.64 5.29
CA GLU A 158 -15.99 11.68 6.70
C GLU A 158 -17.06 12.38 7.57
N ARG A 159 -17.66 13.46 7.06
CA ARG A 159 -18.75 14.19 7.75
C ARG A 159 -20.09 13.45 7.74
N ARG A 160 -20.26 12.41 6.92
CA ARG A 160 -21.52 11.66 6.75
C ARG A 160 -21.57 10.35 7.54
N ASP A 161 -20.48 9.99 8.21
CA ASP A 161 -20.45 8.89 9.18
C ASP A 161 -20.51 9.48 10.61
N PRO A 162 -21.68 9.90 11.12
CA PRO A 162 -21.82 10.09 12.55
C PRO A 162 -21.66 8.71 13.19
N VAL A 163 -20.52 8.53 13.85
CA VAL A 163 -20.31 7.72 15.06
C VAL A 163 -21.61 7.11 15.58
N ASN A 164 -21.97 5.94 15.05
CA ASN A 164 -22.93 5.02 15.65
C ASN A 164 -22.12 4.18 16.65
N THR A 165 -21.65 4.83 17.72
CA THR A 165 -21.19 4.15 18.94
C THR A 165 -22.17 4.49 20.04
N LEU A 166 -23.31 3.81 20.05
CA LEU A 166 -24.17 3.63 21.21
C LEU A 166 -25.28 2.67 20.81
N SER A 167 -25.17 1.45 21.34
CA SER A 167 -26.20 0.44 21.57
C SER A 167 -25.59 -0.92 21.25
N ASP A 168 -25.01 -1.54 22.26
CA ASP A 168 -25.52 -2.84 22.72
C ASP A 168 -25.11 -3.00 24.18
N GLU A 169 -26.16 -2.89 25.01
CA GLU A 169 -26.25 -3.30 26.42
C GLU A 169 -26.05 -4.81 26.57
#